data_AF-A0A6J9PQ18-F1
#
_entry.id   AF-A0A6J9PQ18-F1
#
_cell.length_a   1.000
_cell.length_b   1.000
_cell.length_c   1.000
_cell.angle_alpha   90.00
_cell.angle_beta   90.00
_cell.angle_gamma   90.00
#
_symmetry.space_group_name_H-M   'P 1'
#
loop_
_entity.id
_entity.type
_entity.pdbx_description
1 polymer ?
#
loop_
_entity_poly.entity_id
_entity_poly.type
_entity_poly.pdbx_seq_one_letter_code
_entity_poly.pdbx_strand_id
1 'polypeptide(L)'
;MTTEYGRGTGAYGDFGRYVFGYAVRNWVKGFKSDQDLSNIALMRIFEMGYDAKLHGEFDMWVNRYDNFNNSIERISKKYQWIAYYEILAKLVDKFPDVQYSGLWDDYIRDIDPTLLLLEIDKESKILVPSPLPSHQSNEWVKNTKVFDETKLFLEIDIDNHRYICLSSKFNFEKREKEIPFEDRDSCYFLAMGYFYNKEDSNEIIKGYENNYDRGINIPRAHSIYLYEYYWSEAYKNYKEGYLTESDGKLCPAIYEYFWELDYSVKDKSISFYIPCKEIVDYFSLIQTEEGVWKTKFGETICINSKLLEFDNECLLIKKESLLNFLNTKKLSIGWKIYLEKISLRDRQEWWYNVFYDDGKYNKKIIKNDMSKIRRNF
;
A
#
# COMPACT_ATOMS: atom_id res chain seq x y z
N MET A 1 -15.52 -12.02 24.92
CA MET A 1 -14.98 -10.72 24.47
C MET A 1 -14.39 -9.93 25.64
N THR A 2 -13.59 -10.55 26.51
CA THR A 2 -13.00 -9.82 27.65
C THR A 2 -12.02 -8.76 27.13
N THR A 3 -12.18 -7.52 27.54
CA THR A 3 -11.30 -6.39 27.21
C THR A 3 -10.15 -6.29 28.22
N GLU A 4 -9.27 -5.30 28.07
CA GLU A 4 -8.11 -5.09 28.96
C GLU A 4 -8.52 -4.94 30.44
N TYR A 5 -9.65 -4.28 30.71
CA TYR A 5 -10.14 -4.03 32.07
C TYR A 5 -11.19 -5.04 32.53
N GLY A 6 -11.42 -6.11 31.77
CA GLY A 6 -12.54 -7.02 31.98
C GLY A 6 -12.35 -8.11 33.03
N ARG A 7 -11.10 -8.46 33.35
CA ARG A 7 -10.77 -9.49 34.35
C ARG A 7 -9.39 -9.23 34.96
N GLY A 8 -9.34 -8.52 36.09
CA GLY A 8 -8.18 -8.39 36.99
C GLY A 8 -6.84 -8.99 36.50
N THR A 9 -6.46 -10.18 36.99
CA THR A 9 -5.22 -10.90 36.63
C THR A 9 -5.42 -12.03 35.61
N GLY A 10 -6.50 -12.03 34.84
CA GLY A 10 -6.82 -13.08 33.86
C GLY A 10 -6.45 -12.71 32.41
N ALA A 11 -6.35 -13.71 31.54
CA ALA A 11 -6.16 -13.48 30.10
C ALA A 11 -7.41 -12.83 29.46
N TYR A 12 -7.19 -11.79 28.66
CA TYR A 12 -8.20 -11.22 27.76
C TYR A 12 -8.24 -12.01 26.45
N GLY A 13 -9.31 -11.85 25.66
CA GLY A 13 -9.39 -12.44 24.32
C GLY A 13 -8.98 -11.41 23.27
N ASP A 14 -8.27 -11.81 22.22
CA ASP A 14 -7.73 -10.88 21.20
C ASP A 14 -8.81 -10.00 20.57
N PHE A 15 -9.98 -10.57 20.25
CA PHE A 15 -11.11 -9.79 19.74
C PHE A 15 -11.59 -8.73 20.74
N GLY A 16 -11.64 -9.07 22.04
CA GLY A 16 -12.11 -8.15 23.07
C GLY A 16 -11.13 -6.99 23.27
N ARG A 17 -9.82 -7.28 23.33
CA ARG A 17 -8.79 -6.26 23.58
C ARG A 17 -8.48 -5.44 22.32
N TYR A 18 -8.06 -6.12 21.25
CA TYR A 18 -7.41 -5.47 20.11
C TYR A 18 -8.41 -5.01 19.03
N VAL A 19 -9.63 -5.54 19.02
CA VAL A 19 -10.68 -5.11 18.06
C VAL A 19 -11.72 -4.27 18.78
N PHE A 20 -12.51 -4.88 19.68
CA PHE A 20 -13.62 -4.20 20.33
C PHE A 20 -13.16 -3.04 21.23
N GLY A 21 -12.25 -3.32 22.18
CA GLY A 21 -11.74 -2.32 23.13
C GLY A 21 -11.03 -1.15 22.44
N TYR A 22 -10.23 -1.46 21.40
CA TYR A 22 -9.57 -0.45 20.58
C TYR A 22 -10.58 0.49 19.92
N ALA A 23 -11.61 -0.05 19.26
CA ALA A 23 -12.58 0.77 18.55
C ALA A 23 -13.42 1.65 19.48
N VAL A 24 -13.83 1.13 20.64
CA VAL A 24 -14.71 1.89 21.55
C VAL A 24 -13.97 2.87 22.47
N ARG A 25 -12.64 2.95 22.40
CA ARG A 25 -11.77 3.68 23.34
C ARG A 25 -12.19 5.14 23.56
N ASN A 26 -12.68 5.81 22.51
CA ASN A 26 -13.06 7.22 22.58
C ASN A 26 -14.36 7.43 23.38
N TRP A 27 -15.25 6.43 23.40
CA TRP A 27 -16.51 6.47 24.15
C TRP A 27 -16.37 6.06 25.61
N VAL A 28 -15.24 5.46 26.01
CA VAL A 28 -15.03 4.95 27.38
C VAL A 28 -15.23 6.03 28.43
N LYS A 29 -15.00 7.32 28.13
CA LYS A 29 -15.26 8.44 29.06
C LYS A 29 -16.71 8.49 29.58
N GLY A 30 -17.68 7.96 28.82
CA GLY A 30 -19.09 7.88 29.21
C GLY A 30 -19.46 6.61 29.99
N PHE A 31 -18.53 5.69 30.21
CA PHE A 31 -18.75 4.37 30.82
C PHE A 31 -17.70 4.09 31.90
N LYS A 32 -17.88 3.05 32.73
CA LYS A 32 -16.87 2.72 33.76
C LYS A 32 -15.62 2.09 33.14
N SER A 33 -15.79 1.33 32.06
CA SER A 33 -14.72 0.76 31.26
C SER A 33 -15.25 0.30 29.90
N ASP A 34 -14.33 -0.02 28.99
CA ASP A 34 -14.64 -0.71 27.74
C ASP A 34 -15.30 -2.09 27.95
N GLN A 35 -15.09 -2.73 29.11
CA GLN A 35 -15.73 -4.00 29.45
C GLN A 35 -17.26 -3.84 29.61
N ASP A 36 -17.75 -2.71 30.11
CA ASP A 36 -19.21 -2.49 30.22
C ASP A 36 -19.85 -2.50 28.83
N LEU A 37 -19.22 -1.85 27.85
CA LEU A 37 -19.64 -1.89 26.45
C LEU A 37 -19.55 -3.31 25.87
N SER A 38 -18.48 -4.04 26.20
CA SER A 38 -18.33 -5.44 25.78
C SER A 38 -19.38 -6.35 26.40
N ASN A 39 -19.82 -6.08 27.63
CA ASN A 39 -20.91 -6.82 28.28
C ASN A 39 -22.24 -6.57 27.57
N ILE A 40 -22.52 -5.33 27.15
CA ILE A 40 -23.71 -5.00 26.34
C ILE A 40 -23.64 -5.75 25.00
N ALA A 41 -22.48 -5.74 24.32
CA ALA A 41 -22.27 -6.50 23.10
C ALA A 41 -22.49 -8.01 23.32
N LEU A 42 -22.03 -8.56 24.46
CA LEU A 42 -22.22 -9.96 24.80
C LEU A 42 -23.70 -10.31 25.05
N MET A 43 -24.45 -9.45 25.74
CA MET A 43 -25.90 -9.62 25.88
C MET A 43 -26.56 -9.66 24.50
N ARG A 44 -26.17 -8.75 23.61
CA ARG A 44 -26.70 -8.69 22.25
C ARG A 44 -26.42 -9.98 21.47
N ILE A 45 -25.25 -10.59 21.63
CA ILE A 45 -24.91 -11.90 21.01
C ILE A 45 -25.90 -12.99 21.41
N PHE A 46 -26.25 -13.08 22.70
CA PHE A 46 -27.21 -14.06 23.19
C PHE A 46 -28.64 -13.75 22.71
N GLU A 47 -29.03 -12.48 22.66
CA GLU A 47 -30.32 -12.05 22.10
C GLU A 47 -30.47 -12.38 20.61
N MET A 48 -29.37 -12.32 19.85
CA MET A 48 -29.35 -12.74 18.44
C MET A 48 -29.52 -14.26 18.26
N GLY A 49 -29.46 -15.04 19.34
CA GLY A 49 -29.70 -16.48 19.33
C GLY A 49 -28.45 -17.35 19.42
N TYR A 50 -27.29 -16.79 19.80
CA TYR A 50 -26.14 -17.64 20.09
C TYR A 50 -26.44 -18.54 21.30
N ASP A 51 -26.45 -19.85 21.10
CA ASP A 51 -26.55 -20.84 22.17
C ASP A 51 -25.25 -21.64 22.29
N ALA A 52 -24.60 -21.58 23.45
CA ALA A 52 -23.35 -22.30 23.70
C ALA A 52 -23.51 -23.84 23.63
N LYS A 53 -24.72 -24.37 23.89
CA LYS A 53 -25.00 -25.81 23.76
C LYS A 53 -25.10 -26.24 22.30
N LEU A 54 -25.55 -25.35 21.42
CA LEU A 54 -25.69 -25.64 19.99
C LEU A 54 -24.40 -25.32 19.22
N HIS A 55 -23.76 -24.19 19.52
CA HIS A 55 -22.64 -23.65 18.74
C HIS A 55 -21.26 -23.92 19.38
N GLY A 56 -21.21 -24.14 20.69
CA GLY A 56 -19.94 -24.20 21.44
C GLY A 56 -19.04 -25.37 21.03
N GLU A 57 -19.63 -26.53 20.70
CA GLU A 57 -18.86 -27.70 20.25
C GLU A 57 -18.15 -27.40 18.91
N PHE A 58 -18.85 -26.79 17.96
CA PHE A 58 -18.26 -26.35 16.69
C PHE A 58 -17.15 -25.33 16.91
N ASP A 59 -17.40 -24.30 17.73
CA ASP A 59 -16.40 -23.28 18.05
C ASP A 59 -15.12 -23.87 18.68
N MET A 60 -15.26 -24.86 19.56
CA MET A 60 -14.14 -25.59 20.17
C MET A 60 -13.41 -26.51 19.17
N TRP A 61 -14.13 -27.08 18.22
CA TRP A 61 -13.55 -27.92 17.18
C TRP A 61 -12.70 -27.09 16.22
N VAL A 62 -13.23 -25.97 15.72
CA VAL A 62 -12.52 -25.06 14.81
C VAL A 62 -11.17 -24.61 15.42
N ASN A 63 -11.18 -24.17 16.68
CA ASN A 63 -9.96 -23.75 17.39
C ASN A 63 -8.88 -24.85 17.52
N ARG A 64 -9.24 -26.14 17.43
CA ARG A 64 -8.27 -27.24 17.58
C ARG A 64 -7.59 -27.60 16.26
N TYR A 65 -8.26 -27.40 15.13
CA TYR A 65 -7.81 -27.90 13.82
C TYR A 65 -7.34 -26.81 12.86
N ASP A 66 -7.76 -25.55 13.03
CA ASP A 66 -7.50 -24.48 12.05
C ASP A 66 -6.43 -23.45 12.50
N ASN A 67 -5.56 -23.82 13.44
CA ASN A 67 -4.56 -22.91 14.05
C ASN A 67 -3.53 -22.32 13.07
N PHE A 68 -3.51 -22.74 11.80
CA PHE A 68 -2.55 -22.26 10.80
C PHE A 68 -3.17 -21.59 9.57
N ASN A 69 -4.45 -21.85 9.23
CA ASN A 69 -5.06 -21.33 8.00
C ASN A 69 -6.27 -20.40 8.22
N ASN A 70 -6.96 -20.44 9.38
CA ASN A 70 -8.18 -19.64 9.67
C ASN A 70 -9.23 -19.65 8.54
N SER A 71 -9.29 -20.75 7.77
CA SER A 71 -10.22 -20.92 6.65
C SER A 71 -11.68 -21.00 7.08
N ILE A 72 -11.94 -21.38 8.34
CA ILE A 72 -13.27 -21.53 8.91
C ILE A 72 -13.40 -20.66 10.16
N GLU A 73 -14.16 -19.57 10.07
CA GLU A 73 -14.40 -18.69 11.21
C GLU A 73 -15.42 -19.29 12.19
N ARG A 74 -15.18 -19.10 13.49
CA ARG A 74 -16.07 -19.57 14.57
C ARG A 74 -17.45 -18.91 14.49
N ILE A 75 -18.51 -19.65 14.81
CA ILE A 75 -19.87 -19.12 14.88
C ILE A 75 -19.90 -17.97 15.89
N SER A 76 -19.34 -18.16 17.09
CA SER A 76 -19.28 -17.07 18.09
C SER A 76 -18.60 -15.82 17.55
N LYS A 77 -17.55 -15.93 16.75
CA LYS A 77 -16.85 -14.75 16.21
C LYS A 77 -17.67 -13.99 15.17
N LYS A 78 -18.48 -14.68 14.37
CA LYS A 78 -19.46 -14.04 13.47
C LYS A 78 -20.48 -13.20 14.26
N TYR A 79 -21.02 -13.73 15.35
CA TYR A 79 -21.91 -12.97 16.24
C TYR A 79 -21.18 -11.78 16.91
N GLN A 80 -19.90 -11.95 17.28
CA GLN A 80 -19.08 -10.89 17.84
C GLN A 80 -18.93 -9.72 16.87
N TRP A 81 -18.68 -9.97 15.58
CA TRP A 81 -18.61 -8.93 14.54
C TRP A 81 -19.94 -8.19 14.37
N ILE A 82 -21.07 -8.90 14.30
CA ILE A 82 -22.39 -8.27 14.17
C ILE A 82 -22.67 -7.36 15.38
N ALA A 83 -22.45 -7.87 16.60
CA ALA A 83 -22.66 -7.08 17.81
C ALA A 83 -21.71 -5.89 17.90
N TYR A 84 -20.44 -6.05 17.48
CA TYR A 84 -19.46 -4.99 17.42
C TYR A 84 -19.94 -3.82 16.55
N TYR A 85 -20.35 -4.09 15.30
CA TYR A 85 -20.83 -3.04 14.40
C TYR A 85 -22.14 -2.39 14.89
N GLU A 86 -23.07 -3.17 15.45
CA GLU A 86 -24.31 -2.63 16.01
C GLU A 86 -24.04 -1.68 17.19
N ILE A 87 -23.11 -2.04 18.07
CA ILE A 87 -22.75 -1.20 19.22
C ILE A 87 -22.03 0.06 18.78
N LEU A 88 -21.10 -0.01 17.83
CA LEU A 88 -20.44 1.18 17.27
C LEU A 88 -21.46 2.15 16.67
N ALA A 89 -22.40 1.66 15.85
CA ALA A 89 -23.46 2.50 15.29
C ALA A 89 -24.28 3.21 16.38
N LYS A 90 -24.69 2.48 17.43
CA LYS A 90 -25.43 3.06 18.56
C LYS A 90 -24.62 4.08 19.36
N LEU A 91 -23.31 3.88 19.50
CA LEU A 91 -22.43 4.81 20.19
C LEU A 91 -22.28 6.11 19.42
N VAL A 92 -22.11 6.04 18.10
CA VAL A 92 -22.04 7.21 17.21
C VAL A 92 -23.34 8.02 17.27
N ASP A 93 -24.50 7.37 17.16
CA ASP A 93 -25.80 8.05 17.17
C ASP A 93 -26.14 8.73 18.50
N LYS A 94 -25.76 8.09 19.63
CA LYS A 94 -26.14 8.56 20.98
C LYS A 94 -25.13 9.51 21.62
N PHE A 95 -23.87 9.44 21.20
CA PHE A 95 -22.78 10.23 21.78
C PHE A 95 -22.00 10.98 20.69
N PRO A 96 -22.66 11.91 19.97
CA PRO A 96 -22.05 12.63 18.84
C PRO A 96 -20.92 13.58 19.27
N ASP A 97 -20.85 13.95 20.55
CA ASP A 97 -19.80 14.84 21.09
C ASP A 97 -18.44 14.14 21.30
N VAL A 98 -18.37 12.81 21.10
CA VAL A 98 -17.11 12.06 21.16
C VAL A 98 -16.32 12.29 19.88
N GLN A 99 -15.03 12.63 20.00
CA GLN A 99 -14.14 12.79 18.85
C GLN A 99 -14.04 11.46 18.08
N TYR A 100 -14.79 11.38 16.99
CA TYR A 100 -14.87 10.26 16.09
C TYR A 100 -14.86 10.83 14.67
N SER A 101 -13.85 10.48 13.89
CA SER A 101 -13.67 11.10 12.58
C SER A 101 -14.58 10.44 11.55
N GLY A 102 -14.88 9.15 11.71
CA GLY A 102 -15.82 8.38 10.90
C GLY A 102 -15.46 6.90 10.88
N LEU A 103 -16.16 6.11 10.06
CA LEU A 103 -15.88 4.67 9.91
C LEU A 103 -14.49 4.38 9.34
N TRP A 104 -13.82 5.40 8.81
CA TRP A 104 -12.44 5.34 8.33
C TRP A 104 -11.38 5.52 9.42
N ASP A 105 -11.78 5.72 10.69
CA ASP A 105 -10.86 5.56 11.81
C ASP A 105 -10.29 4.12 11.79
N ASP A 106 -8.96 4.03 11.87
CA ASP A 106 -8.17 2.84 11.53
C ASP A 106 -8.78 1.51 11.99
N TYR A 107 -8.93 0.59 11.03
CA TYR A 107 -9.36 -0.81 11.22
C TYR A 107 -10.83 -1.04 11.62
N ILE A 108 -11.71 -0.02 11.53
CA ILE A 108 -13.16 -0.26 11.66
C ILE A 108 -13.75 -0.84 10.36
N ARG A 109 -13.33 -0.32 9.20
CA ARG A 109 -13.68 -0.88 7.88
C ARG A 109 -12.89 -2.17 7.66
N ASP A 110 -13.60 -3.25 7.34
CA ASP A 110 -13.04 -4.59 7.13
C ASP A 110 -13.21 -5.08 5.68
N ILE A 111 -14.07 -4.42 4.89
CA ILE A 111 -14.25 -4.68 3.45
C ILE A 111 -14.26 -3.37 2.68
N ASP A 112 -13.69 -3.37 1.48
CA ASP A 112 -13.90 -2.33 0.47
C ASP A 112 -14.99 -2.81 -0.50
N PRO A 113 -16.25 -2.34 -0.35
CA PRO A 113 -17.33 -2.76 -1.23
C PRO A 113 -17.21 -2.20 -2.65
N THR A 114 -16.25 -1.30 -2.89
CA THR A 114 -16.02 -0.67 -4.19
C THR A 114 -14.97 -1.42 -5.02
N LEU A 115 -14.20 -2.30 -4.40
CA LEU A 115 -13.20 -3.12 -5.06
C LEU A 115 -13.83 -4.45 -5.52
N LEU A 116 -13.91 -4.67 -6.83
CA LEU A 116 -14.38 -5.95 -7.37
C LEU A 116 -13.24 -6.92 -7.68
N LEU A 117 -12.02 -6.39 -7.76
CA LEU A 117 -10.80 -7.14 -8.02
C LEU A 117 -10.36 -7.91 -6.77
N LEU A 118 -10.64 -9.21 -6.74
CA LEU A 118 -10.21 -10.10 -5.65
C LEU A 118 -8.91 -10.84 -5.96
N GLU A 119 -8.56 -11.02 -7.24
CA GLU A 119 -7.29 -11.63 -7.63
C GLU A 119 -6.67 -10.84 -8.76
N ILE A 120 -5.34 -10.70 -8.75
CA ILE A 120 -4.59 -10.13 -9.86
C ILE A 120 -4.16 -11.29 -10.75
N ASP A 121 -4.56 -11.23 -12.02
CA ASP A 121 -4.22 -12.26 -13.00
C ASP A 121 -2.71 -12.46 -13.11
N LYS A 122 -2.32 -13.70 -13.44
CA LYS A 122 -0.91 -14.04 -13.63
C LYS A 122 -0.32 -13.21 -14.76
N GLU A 123 0.83 -12.63 -14.46
CA GLU A 123 1.66 -11.86 -15.37
C GLU A 123 1.92 -12.64 -16.66
N SER A 124 1.48 -12.08 -17.79
CA SER A 124 1.64 -12.68 -19.12
C SER A 124 2.38 -11.76 -20.11
N LYS A 125 2.40 -10.45 -19.83
CA LYS A 125 3.00 -9.43 -20.68
C LYS A 125 4.29 -8.91 -20.06
N ILE A 126 5.37 -8.93 -20.83
CA ILE A 126 6.65 -8.37 -20.41
C ILE A 126 6.60 -6.86 -20.64
N LEU A 127 6.73 -6.08 -19.56
CA LEU A 127 6.82 -4.63 -19.64
C LEU A 127 8.26 -4.17 -19.74
N VAL A 128 9.13 -4.77 -18.92
CA VAL A 128 10.55 -4.44 -18.84
C VAL A 128 11.35 -5.74 -18.97
N PRO A 129 12.32 -5.83 -19.91
CA PRO A 129 13.14 -7.02 -20.04
C PRO A 129 13.98 -7.25 -18.78
N SER A 130 14.11 -8.51 -18.36
CA SER A 130 14.90 -8.86 -17.18
C SER A 130 16.36 -8.41 -17.32
N PRO A 131 16.90 -7.65 -16.35
CA PRO A 131 18.30 -7.24 -16.36
C PRO A 131 19.25 -8.31 -15.77
N LEU A 132 18.72 -9.47 -15.33
CA LEU A 132 19.51 -10.52 -14.69
C LEU A 132 20.55 -11.13 -15.63
N PRO A 133 21.70 -11.57 -15.09
CA PRO A 133 22.71 -12.24 -15.90
C PRO A 133 22.26 -13.68 -16.22
N SER A 134 22.81 -14.26 -17.28
CA SER A 134 22.55 -15.66 -17.64
C SER A 134 23.09 -16.65 -16.59
N HIS A 135 24.23 -16.31 -15.99
CA HIS A 135 24.88 -17.03 -14.89
C HIS A 135 25.30 -16.05 -13.79
N GLN A 136 25.45 -16.56 -12.56
CA GLN A 136 25.91 -15.76 -11.42
C GLN A 136 27.21 -15.03 -11.76
N SER A 137 27.30 -13.75 -11.43
CA SER A 137 28.40 -12.88 -11.86
C SER A 137 28.62 -11.68 -10.96
N ASN A 138 29.79 -11.62 -10.32
CA ASN A 138 30.23 -10.43 -9.58
C ASN A 138 30.46 -9.23 -10.51
N GLU A 139 30.90 -9.45 -11.74
CA GLU A 139 31.07 -8.39 -12.73
C GLU A 139 29.73 -7.76 -13.12
N TRP A 140 28.67 -8.58 -13.18
CA TRP A 140 27.31 -8.06 -13.37
C TRP A 140 26.88 -7.17 -12.20
N VAL A 141 27.14 -7.59 -10.95
CA VAL A 141 26.81 -6.79 -9.76
C VAL A 141 27.52 -5.43 -9.78
N LYS A 142 28.81 -5.40 -10.13
CA LYS A 142 29.67 -4.21 -10.09
C LYS A 142 29.43 -3.21 -11.22
N ASN A 143 28.97 -3.66 -12.38
CA ASN A 143 28.78 -2.75 -13.52
C ASN A 143 27.65 -1.74 -13.26
N THR A 144 27.61 -0.66 -14.04
CA THR A 144 26.60 0.39 -13.93
C THR A 144 25.48 0.25 -14.95
N LYS A 145 25.42 -0.81 -15.77
CA LYS A 145 24.50 -0.88 -16.93
C LYS A 145 23.04 -0.61 -16.56
N VAL A 146 22.51 -1.29 -15.54
CA VAL A 146 21.12 -1.09 -15.07
C VAL A 146 20.91 0.34 -14.54
N PHE A 147 21.92 0.89 -13.84
CA PHE A 147 21.90 2.29 -13.42
C PHE A 147 21.96 3.23 -14.63
N ASP A 148 22.73 2.95 -15.68
CA ASP A 148 22.86 3.79 -16.86
C ASP A 148 21.57 3.78 -17.70
N GLU A 149 20.89 2.64 -17.74
CA GLU A 149 19.66 2.39 -18.47
C GLU A 149 18.38 2.86 -17.74
N THR A 150 18.46 3.58 -16.61
CA THR A 150 17.28 4.06 -15.84
C THR A 150 16.14 4.63 -16.70
N LYS A 151 16.48 5.34 -17.80
CA LYS A 151 15.47 5.90 -18.71
C LYS A 151 14.51 4.84 -19.25
N LEU A 152 15.01 3.64 -19.56
CA LEU A 152 14.19 2.52 -20.07
C LEU A 152 13.14 2.04 -19.05
N PHE A 153 13.35 2.34 -17.77
CA PHE A 153 12.44 1.99 -16.69
C PHE A 153 11.52 3.15 -16.27
N LEU A 154 11.73 4.35 -16.83
CA LEU A 154 10.92 5.54 -16.56
C LEU A 154 10.11 6.02 -17.77
N GLU A 155 10.45 5.54 -18.98
CA GLU A 155 9.76 5.85 -20.22
C GLU A 155 9.49 4.55 -20.98
N ILE A 156 8.21 4.22 -21.16
CA ILE A 156 7.77 2.92 -21.68
C ILE A 156 6.83 3.15 -22.86
N ASP A 157 7.02 2.38 -23.93
CA ASP A 157 6.14 2.38 -25.09
C ASP A 157 5.20 1.16 -25.04
N ILE A 158 3.89 1.38 -25.11
CA ILE A 158 2.85 0.32 -25.14
C ILE A 158 1.88 0.67 -26.26
N ASP A 159 1.62 -0.27 -27.18
CA ASP A 159 0.63 -0.12 -28.27
C ASP A 159 0.71 1.23 -29.01
N ASN A 160 1.93 1.61 -29.42
CA ASN A 160 2.27 2.88 -30.08
C ASN A 160 2.05 4.16 -29.26
N HIS A 161 1.78 4.05 -27.96
CA HIS A 161 1.70 5.17 -27.04
C HIS A 161 2.93 5.24 -26.16
N ARG A 162 3.47 6.45 -25.98
CA ARG A 162 4.58 6.72 -25.08
C ARG A 162 4.06 7.09 -23.70
N TYR A 163 4.58 6.44 -22.69
CA TYR A 163 4.27 6.70 -21.29
C TYR A 163 5.51 7.16 -20.52
N ILE A 164 5.29 8.03 -19.54
CA ILE A 164 6.25 8.28 -18.46
C ILE A 164 5.71 7.60 -17.20
N CYS A 165 6.57 6.90 -16.48
CA CYS A 165 6.23 6.27 -15.21
C CYS A 165 6.11 7.34 -14.11
N LEU A 166 4.93 7.49 -13.50
CA LEU A 166 4.79 8.15 -12.20
C LEU A 166 5.42 7.28 -11.10
N SER A 167 5.38 5.95 -11.27
CA SER A 167 6.16 4.99 -10.50
C SER A 167 6.60 3.82 -11.37
N SER A 168 7.74 3.22 -11.04
CA SER A 168 8.21 1.98 -11.66
C SER A 168 8.84 1.08 -10.60
N LYS A 169 8.37 -0.16 -10.52
CA LYS A 169 8.83 -1.16 -9.57
C LYS A 169 8.96 -2.51 -10.26
N PHE A 170 10.15 -3.10 -10.12
CA PHE A 170 10.41 -4.47 -10.52
C PHE A 170 11.27 -5.20 -9.50
N ASN A 171 11.07 -6.51 -9.39
CA ASN A 171 11.87 -7.39 -8.56
C ASN A 171 12.12 -8.70 -9.29
N PHE A 172 13.20 -8.75 -10.07
CA PHE A 172 13.61 -9.99 -10.71
C PHE A 172 14.44 -10.81 -9.74
N GLU A 173 14.04 -12.05 -9.48
CA GLU A 173 14.78 -13.02 -8.67
C GLU A 173 14.94 -14.34 -9.43
N LYS A 174 16.17 -14.86 -9.43
CA LYS A 174 16.49 -16.21 -9.90
C LYS A 174 17.19 -16.97 -8.77
N ARG A 175 16.52 -18.01 -8.28
CA ARG A 175 17.02 -18.89 -7.22
C ARG A 175 16.48 -20.29 -7.38
N GLU A 176 17.35 -21.29 -7.33
CA GLU A 176 16.93 -22.69 -7.19
C GLU A 176 16.45 -22.95 -5.76
N LYS A 177 15.39 -23.75 -5.56
CA LYS A 177 14.74 -23.92 -4.25
C LYS A 177 15.68 -24.35 -3.11
N GLU A 178 16.73 -25.11 -3.44
CA GLU A 178 17.70 -25.65 -2.48
C GLU A 178 18.80 -24.65 -2.10
N ILE A 179 18.89 -23.53 -2.82
CA ILE A 179 19.90 -22.49 -2.59
C ILE A 179 19.38 -21.50 -1.53
N PRO A 180 20.19 -21.16 -0.50
CA PRO A 180 19.85 -20.15 0.49
C PRO A 180 19.47 -18.80 -0.16
N PHE A 181 18.61 -18.04 0.50
CA PHE A 181 18.12 -16.75 -0.04
C PHE A 181 19.24 -15.75 -0.28
N GLU A 182 20.31 -15.81 0.52
CA GLU A 182 21.50 -14.97 0.40
C GLU A 182 22.31 -15.26 -0.87
N ASP A 183 22.15 -16.45 -1.44
CA ASP A 183 22.89 -16.97 -2.60
C ASP A 183 22.13 -16.74 -3.93
N ARG A 184 21.05 -15.93 -3.93
CA ARG A 184 20.21 -15.62 -5.10
C ARG A 184 20.87 -14.65 -6.07
N ASP A 185 20.41 -14.69 -7.33
CA ASP A 185 20.59 -13.56 -8.26
C ASP A 185 19.32 -12.71 -8.20
N SER A 186 19.43 -11.42 -7.90
CA SER A 186 18.27 -10.53 -7.91
C SER A 186 18.59 -9.11 -8.35
N CYS A 187 17.60 -8.46 -8.97
CA CYS A 187 17.63 -7.05 -9.29
C CYS A 187 16.31 -6.42 -8.86
N TYR A 188 16.39 -5.54 -7.87
CA TYR A 188 15.27 -4.75 -7.38
C TYR A 188 15.41 -3.31 -7.83
N PHE A 189 14.34 -2.73 -8.35
CA PHE A 189 14.28 -1.32 -8.70
C PHE A 189 12.96 -0.74 -8.23
N LEU A 190 13.02 0.40 -7.54
CA LEU A 190 11.86 1.19 -7.14
C LEU A 190 12.13 2.65 -7.46
N ALA A 191 11.32 3.22 -8.35
CA ALA A 191 11.27 4.65 -8.62
C ALA A 191 9.90 5.21 -8.20
N MET A 192 9.91 6.21 -7.33
CA MET A 192 8.72 6.95 -6.92
C MET A 192 8.81 8.38 -7.43
N GLY A 193 7.88 8.76 -8.30
CA GLY A 193 7.76 10.10 -8.85
C GLY A 193 7.21 11.11 -7.85
N TYR A 194 7.66 12.35 -7.99
CA TYR A 194 7.15 13.51 -7.27
C TYR A 194 7.18 14.76 -8.16
N PHE A 195 6.24 15.66 -7.91
CA PHE A 195 6.21 16.99 -8.49
C PHE A 195 6.83 18.01 -7.54
N TYR A 196 7.51 18.99 -8.10
CA TYR A 196 8.20 20.04 -7.35
C TYR A 196 8.37 21.31 -8.20
N ASN A 197 8.64 22.46 -7.57
CA ASN A 197 9.06 23.65 -8.30
C ASN A 197 10.54 23.54 -8.63
N LYS A 198 10.96 23.93 -9.84
CA LYS A 198 12.35 23.77 -10.28
C LYS A 198 13.37 24.45 -9.34
N GLU A 199 12.97 25.50 -8.65
CA GLU A 199 13.78 26.25 -7.67
C GLU A 199 14.14 25.42 -6.42
N ASP A 200 13.30 24.43 -6.07
CA ASP A 200 13.45 23.61 -4.86
C ASP A 200 14.43 22.43 -5.05
N SER A 201 15.01 22.24 -6.25
CA SER A 201 15.79 21.04 -6.61
C SER A 201 16.95 20.75 -5.65
N ASN A 202 17.66 21.79 -5.21
CA ASN A 202 18.82 21.64 -4.33
C ASN A 202 18.41 21.19 -2.92
N GLU A 203 17.28 21.67 -2.42
CA GLU A 203 16.77 21.27 -1.12
C GLU A 203 16.24 19.84 -1.14
N ILE A 204 15.59 19.43 -2.24
CA ILE A 204 15.12 18.05 -2.44
C ILE A 204 16.29 17.05 -2.43
N ILE A 205 17.39 17.40 -3.10
CA ILE A 205 18.61 16.57 -3.10
C ILE A 205 19.13 16.41 -1.66
N LYS A 206 19.33 17.52 -0.94
CA LYS A 206 19.79 17.50 0.46
C LYS A 206 18.83 16.74 1.39
N GLY A 207 17.53 16.90 1.20
CA GLY A 207 16.51 16.21 1.96
C GLY A 207 16.59 14.70 1.80
N TYR A 208 16.87 14.22 0.59
CA TYR A 208 17.06 12.78 0.35
C TYR A 208 18.41 12.27 0.87
N GLU A 209 19.49 13.04 0.73
CA GLU A 209 20.80 12.73 1.32
C GLU A 209 20.73 12.45 2.82
N ASN A 210 19.87 13.18 3.54
CA ASN A 210 19.72 13.04 4.98
C ASN A 210 18.78 11.91 5.44
N ASN A 211 18.00 11.31 4.53
CA ASN A 211 16.91 10.39 4.91
C ASN A 211 16.78 9.15 4.02
N TYR A 212 17.71 8.89 3.08
CA TYR A 212 17.59 7.77 2.15
C TYR A 212 17.56 6.40 2.86
N ASP A 213 18.18 6.30 4.03
CA ASP A 213 18.24 5.10 4.86
C ASP A 213 16.89 4.71 5.49
N ARG A 214 15.91 5.63 5.48
CA ARG A 214 14.52 5.38 5.88
C ARG A 214 13.68 4.74 4.76
N GLY A 215 14.28 4.50 3.59
CA GLY A 215 13.59 3.98 2.42
C GLY A 215 12.82 5.04 1.65
N ILE A 216 12.08 4.59 0.63
CA ILE A 216 11.20 5.45 -0.18
C ILE A 216 9.79 5.36 0.42
N ASN A 217 9.37 6.43 1.11
CA ASN A 217 8.03 6.52 1.68
C ASN A 217 7.00 6.83 0.59
N ILE A 218 6.14 5.86 0.29
CA ILE A 218 5.00 6.03 -0.63
C ILE A 218 3.76 6.29 0.21
N PRO A 219 3.03 7.39 -0.02
CA PRO A 219 1.82 7.69 0.73
C PRO A 219 0.79 6.57 0.56
N ARG A 220 0.39 5.97 1.68
CA ARG A 220 -0.60 4.88 1.75
C ARG A 220 -1.67 5.25 2.78
N ALA A 221 -2.92 4.89 2.52
CA ALA A 221 -4.02 4.98 3.47
C ALA A 221 -4.68 3.60 3.62
N HIS A 222 -5.05 3.23 4.84
CA HIS A 222 -5.58 1.88 5.16
C HIS A 222 -7.11 1.79 5.21
N SER A 223 -7.82 2.92 5.18
CA SER A 223 -9.26 2.97 5.46
C SER A 223 -10.06 3.77 4.41
N ILE A 224 -9.44 4.11 3.27
CA ILE A 224 -10.11 4.80 2.16
C ILE A 224 -10.47 3.76 1.10
N TYR A 225 -11.75 3.68 0.76
CA TYR A 225 -12.19 2.81 -0.34
C TYR A 225 -11.63 3.31 -1.67
N LEU A 226 -11.29 2.41 -2.58
CA LEU A 226 -10.65 2.73 -3.86
C LEU A 226 -11.39 3.83 -4.61
N TYR A 227 -12.71 3.70 -4.75
CA TYR A 227 -13.54 4.66 -5.46
C TYR A 227 -13.98 5.86 -4.60
N GLU A 228 -13.54 5.95 -3.35
CA GLU A 228 -13.73 7.10 -2.44
C GLU A 228 -12.51 8.04 -2.40
N TYR A 229 -11.37 7.65 -3.00
CA TYR A 229 -10.19 8.50 -3.05
C TYR A 229 -10.53 9.88 -3.63
N TYR A 230 -9.93 10.91 -3.04
CA TYR A 230 -9.98 12.33 -3.44
C TYR A 230 -11.24 13.13 -3.10
N TRP A 231 -12.41 12.52 -2.94
CA TRP A 231 -13.65 13.24 -2.66
C TRP A 231 -14.26 12.94 -1.28
N SER A 232 -14.01 11.75 -0.73
CA SER A 232 -14.56 11.34 0.56
C SER A 232 -13.98 12.13 1.74
N GLU A 233 -14.75 12.15 2.83
CA GLU A 233 -14.28 12.71 4.10
C GLU A 233 -13.09 11.91 4.67
N ALA A 234 -13.09 10.58 4.47
CA ALA A 234 -11.96 9.71 4.78
C ALA A 234 -10.65 10.19 4.15
N TYR A 235 -10.67 10.52 2.85
CA TYR A 235 -9.50 11.05 2.17
C TYR A 235 -9.09 12.43 2.68
N LYS A 236 -10.05 13.32 2.98
CA LYS A 236 -9.75 14.66 3.51
C LYS A 236 -9.04 14.56 4.87
N ASN A 237 -9.56 13.72 5.77
CA ASN A 237 -8.96 13.49 7.08
C ASN A 237 -7.56 12.88 6.97
N TYR A 238 -7.38 11.87 6.11
CA TYR A 238 -6.06 11.31 5.81
C TYR A 238 -5.08 12.37 5.26
N LYS A 239 -5.53 13.20 4.31
CA LYS A 239 -4.69 14.24 3.71
C LYS A 239 -4.25 15.28 4.73
N GLU A 240 -5.13 15.68 5.65
CA GLU A 240 -4.78 16.59 6.75
C GLU A 240 -3.69 15.98 7.64
N GLY A 241 -3.85 14.72 8.07
CA GLY A 241 -2.82 14.01 8.83
C GLY A 241 -1.49 13.91 8.08
N TYR A 242 -1.51 13.47 6.82
CA TYR A 242 -0.32 13.36 5.98
C TYR A 242 0.41 14.70 5.78
N LEU A 243 -0.34 15.80 5.60
CA LEU A 243 0.25 17.13 5.47
C LEU A 243 0.91 17.61 6.77
N THR A 244 0.41 17.23 7.94
CA THR A 244 1.05 17.55 9.21
C THR A 244 2.37 16.81 9.44
N GLU A 245 2.53 15.63 8.83
CA GLU A 245 3.72 14.79 8.97
C GLU A 245 4.76 15.01 7.86
N SER A 246 4.36 15.58 6.72
CA SER A 246 5.21 15.75 5.54
C SER A 246 5.78 17.17 5.40
N ASP A 247 7.00 17.28 4.86
CA ASP A 247 7.76 18.53 4.72
C ASP A 247 7.22 19.48 3.62
N GLY A 248 5.99 19.27 3.12
CA GLY A 248 5.20 20.17 2.26
C GLY A 248 5.76 20.53 0.86
N LYS A 249 7.06 20.34 0.61
CA LYS A 249 7.78 20.78 -0.60
C LYS A 249 7.73 19.78 -1.75
N LEU A 250 7.39 18.53 -1.45
CA LEU A 250 7.27 17.44 -2.42
C LEU A 250 5.81 17.06 -2.52
N CYS A 251 5.27 17.10 -3.74
CA CYS A 251 3.96 16.55 -4.05
C CYS A 251 4.15 15.14 -4.62
N PRO A 252 3.80 14.06 -3.89
CA PRO A 252 3.87 12.71 -4.42
C PRO A 252 3.08 12.60 -5.73
N ALA A 253 3.65 11.99 -6.76
CA ALA A 253 2.94 11.77 -8.01
C ALA A 253 1.97 10.57 -7.93
N ILE A 254 2.12 9.74 -6.89
CA ILE A 254 1.37 8.51 -6.66
C ILE A 254 0.91 8.42 -5.21
N TYR A 255 -0.14 7.63 -5.00
CA TYR A 255 -0.47 6.99 -3.72
C TYR A 255 -0.43 5.47 -3.91
N GLU A 256 -0.26 4.73 -2.83
CA GLU A 256 -0.55 3.29 -2.80
C GLU A 256 -1.94 3.08 -2.22
N TYR A 257 -2.81 2.45 -3.01
CA TYR A 257 -4.00 1.81 -2.48
C TYR A 257 -3.58 0.49 -1.83
N PHE A 258 -4.02 0.23 -0.61
CA PHE A 258 -3.75 -0.99 0.12
C PHE A 258 -5.01 -1.40 0.88
N TRP A 259 -5.42 -2.65 0.72
CA TRP A 259 -6.53 -3.22 1.46
C TRP A 259 -6.19 -4.64 1.90
N GLU A 260 -6.41 -4.96 3.18
CA GLU A 260 -6.29 -6.33 3.67
C GLU A 260 -7.54 -7.10 3.27
N LEU A 261 -7.36 -8.30 2.72
CA LEU A 261 -8.45 -9.16 2.29
C LEU A 261 -8.60 -10.30 3.30
N ASP A 262 -9.81 -10.82 3.40
CA ASP A 262 -10.06 -11.97 4.26
C ASP A 262 -9.49 -13.27 3.67
N TYR A 263 -9.59 -14.35 4.42
CA TYR A 263 -9.10 -15.67 4.00
C TYR A 263 -9.90 -16.30 2.85
N SER A 264 -10.99 -15.68 2.39
CA SER A 264 -11.74 -16.17 1.23
C SER A 264 -11.02 -15.88 -0.09
N VAL A 265 -10.05 -14.97 -0.05
CA VAL A 265 -9.20 -14.60 -1.18
C VAL A 265 -7.82 -15.24 -1.04
N LYS A 266 -7.28 -15.73 -2.14
CA LYS A 266 -5.95 -16.36 -2.17
C LYS A 266 -4.85 -15.41 -1.68
N ASP A 267 -4.90 -14.17 -2.15
CA ASP A 267 -4.02 -13.10 -1.68
C ASP A 267 -4.66 -12.40 -0.48
N LYS A 268 -3.98 -12.39 0.67
CA LYS A 268 -4.48 -11.84 1.94
C LYS A 268 -4.52 -10.31 1.98
N SER A 269 -4.10 -9.66 0.89
CA SER A 269 -4.12 -8.22 0.73
C SER A 269 -3.97 -7.89 -0.74
N ILE A 270 -4.54 -6.77 -1.13
CA ILE A 270 -4.30 -6.17 -2.43
C ILE A 270 -3.62 -4.82 -2.24
N SER A 271 -2.64 -4.54 -3.09
CA SER A 271 -2.05 -3.22 -3.15
C SER A 271 -1.60 -2.87 -4.55
N PHE A 272 -1.77 -1.61 -4.92
CA PHE A 272 -1.31 -1.08 -6.19
C PHE A 272 -1.23 0.45 -6.17
N TYR A 273 -0.38 1.01 -7.05
CA TYR A 273 -0.25 2.45 -7.19
C TYR A 273 -1.43 3.10 -7.95
N ILE A 274 -1.82 4.29 -7.50
CA ILE A 274 -2.87 5.13 -8.08
C ILE A 274 -2.33 6.57 -8.30
N PRO A 275 -2.80 7.32 -9.31
CA PRO A 275 -2.30 8.67 -9.62
C PRO A 275 -2.72 9.66 -8.54
N CYS A 276 -1.86 10.62 -8.21
CA CYS A 276 -2.20 11.64 -7.21
C CYS A 276 -3.41 12.51 -7.59
N LYS A 277 -3.98 13.17 -6.57
CA LYS A 277 -5.16 14.01 -6.72
C LYS A 277 -4.98 15.10 -7.79
N GLU A 278 -3.80 15.70 -7.86
CA GLU A 278 -3.50 16.80 -8.77
C GLU A 278 -3.62 16.38 -10.23
N ILE A 279 -3.22 15.14 -10.56
CA ILE A 279 -3.40 14.54 -11.89
C ILE A 279 -4.87 14.21 -12.14
N VAL A 280 -5.54 13.58 -11.16
CA VAL A 280 -6.96 13.21 -11.26
C VAL A 280 -7.84 14.43 -11.50
N ASP A 281 -7.66 15.50 -10.73
CA ASP A 281 -8.42 16.73 -10.85
C ASP A 281 -8.14 17.44 -12.19
N TYR A 282 -6.86 17.54 -12.58
CA TYR A 282 -6.48 18.29 -13.79
C TYR A 282 -7.10 17.72 -15.07
N PHE A 283 -7.10 16.40 -15.21
CA PHE A 283 -7.71 15.73 -16.37
C PHE A 283 -9.18 15.33 -16.14
N SER A 284 -9.73 15.61 -14.95
CA SER A 284 -11.06 15.13 -14.52
C SER A 284 -11.19 13.62 -14.74
N LEU A 285 -10.20 12.87 -14.23
CA LEU A 285 -10.12 11.43 -14.43
C LEU A 285 -11.21 10.70 -13.66
N ILE A 286 -11.76 9.69 -14.31
CA ILE A 286 -12.69 8.74 -13.74
C ILE A 286 -12.02 7.37 -13.85
N GLN A 287 -12.07 6.62 -12.76
CA GLN A 287 -11.73 5.22 -12.78
C GLN A 287 -12.99 4.44 -13.18
N THR A 288 -12.95 3.78 -14.33
CA THR A 288 -14.09 2.95 -14.80
C THR A 288 -13.86 1.46 -14.58
N GLU A 289 -12.59 1.08 -14.44
CA GLU A 289 -12.08 -0.27 -14.24
C GLU A 289 -10.82 -0.15 -13.38
N GLU A 290 -10.54 -1.15 -12.55
CA GLU A 290 -9.38 -1.16 -11.67
C GLU A 290 -8.09 -0.95 -12.47
N GLY A 291 -7.29 0.05 -12.06
CA GLY A 291 -6.02 0.34 -12.72
C GLY A 291 -6.08 1.14 -14.02
N VAL A 292 -7.25 1.64 -14.47
CA VAL A 292 -7.34 2.50 -15.66
C VAL A 292 -8.11 3.78 -15.36
N TRP A 293 -7.46 4.91 -15.62
CA TRP A 293 -8.02 6.25 -15.43
C TRP A 293 -8.23 6.94 -16.77
N LYS A 294 -9.50 7.26 -17.05
CA LYS A 294 -9.95 7.86 -18.31
C LYS A 294 -10.48 9.26 -18.08
N THR A 295 -10.38 10.14 -19.09
CA THR A 295 -11.15 11.39 -19.09
C THR A 295 -12.64 11.09 -19.21
N LYS A 296 -13.49 12.09 -18.94
CA LYS A 296 -14.93 12.01 -19.20
C LYS A 296 -15.32 11.70 -20.65
N PHE A 297 -14.38 11.83 -21.59
CA PHE A 297 -14.57 11.52 -23.01
C PHE A 297 -14.09 10.10 -23.39
N GLY A 298 -13.65 9.30 -22.41
CA GLY A 298 -13.22 7.92 -22.61
C GLY A 298 -11.74 7.77 -23.00
N GLU A 299 -10.96 8.86 -23.05
CA GLU A 299 -9.53 8.77 -23.32
C GLU A 299 -8.76 8.26 -22.10
N THR A 300 -8.07 7.13 -22.21
CA THR A 300 -7.15 6.65 -21.18
C THR A 300 -5.94 7.57 -21.04
N ILE A 301 -5.72 8.08 -19.84
CA ILE A 301 -4.59 8.97 -19.52
C ILE A 301 -3.55 8.26 -18.67
N CYS A 302 -4.00 7.46 -17.71
CA CYS A 302 -3.13 6.76 -16.77
C CYS A 302 -3.57 5.29 -16.62
N ILE A 303 -2.59 4.39 -16.50
CA ILE A 303 -2.80 2.96 -16.28
C ILE A 303 -1.83 2.42 -15.23
N ASN A 304 -2.26 1.43 -14.45
CA ASN A 304 -1.39 0.62 -13.60
C ASN A 304 -1.12 -0.71 -14.32
N SER A 305 0.14 -0.97 -14.67
CA SER A 305 0.52 -2.15 -15.45
C SER A 305 0.28 -3.47 -14.71
N LYS A 306 0.43 -3.50 -13.38
CA LYS A 306 0.19 -4.70 -12.56
C LYS A 306 -1.25 -5.20 -12.70
N LEU A 307 -2.20 -4.27 -12.85
CA LEU A 307 -3.62 -4.58 -13.02
C LEU A 307 -3.99 -4.92 -14.48
N LEU A 308 -3.03 -4.88 -15.40
CA LEU A 308 -3.20 -5.16 -16.83
C LEU A 308 -2.34 -6.36 -17.29
N GLU A 309 -2.04 -7.28 -16.37
CA GLU A 309 -1.31 -8.55 -16.59
C GLU A 309 0.17 -8.39 -16.96
N PHE A 310 0.78 -7.23 -16.68
CA PHE A 310 2.21 -7.04 -16.88
C PHE A 310 3.04 -7.57 -15.71
N ASP A 311 4.25 -8.03 -16.03
CA ASP A 311 5.24 -8.64 -15.11
C ASP A 311 5.89 -7.69 -14.10
N ASN A 312 5.53 -6.40 -14.15
CA ASN A 312 6.09 -5.36 -13.30
C ASN A 312 5.01 -4.32 -12.96
N GLU A 313 5.22 -3.61 -11.86
CA GLU A 313 4.28 -2.58 -11.40
C GLU A 313 4.79 -1.19 -11.76
N CYS A 314 4.17 -0.58 -12.76
CA CYS A 314 4.36 0.81 -13.15
C CYS A 314 3.02 1.52 -13.14
N LEU A 315 2.98 2.71 -12.54
CA LEU A 315 1.90 3.65 -12.80
C LEU A 315 2.31 4.56 -13.96
N LEU A 316 1.69 4.35 -15.10
CA LEU A 316 2.05 4.95 -16.38
C LEU A 316 1.10 6.09 -16.71
N ILE A 317 1.61 7.25 -17.10
CA ILE A 317 0.81 8.35 -17.64
C ILE A 317 1.26 8.66 -19.07
N LYS A 318 0.31 8.92 -19.98
CA LYS A 318 0.64 9.33 -21.36
C LYS A 318 1.60 10.50 -21.33
N LYS A 319 2.72 10.37 -22.05
CA LYS A 319 3.83 11.33 -22.02
C LYS A 319 3.36 12.75 -22.35
N GLU A 320 2.61 12.91 -23.44
CA GLU A 320 2.12 14.23 -23.86
C GLU A 320 1.19 14.87 -22.82
N SER A 321 0.30 14.07 -22.22
CA SER A 321 -0.58 14.51 -21.13
C SER A 321 0.25 14.99 -19.94
N LEU A 322 1.23 14.20 -19.47
CA LEU A 322 2.08 14.60 -18.36
C LEU A 322 2.85 15.90 -18.66
N LEU A 323 3.43 16.04 -19.85
CA LEU A 323 4.15 17.27 -20.23
C LEU A 323 3.23 18.49 -20.25
N ASN A 324 2.00 18.35 -20.74
CA ASN A 324 1.01 19.41 -20.70
C ASN A 324 0.62 19.80 -19.25
N PHE A 325 0.44 18.81 -18.38
CA PHE A 325 0.18 19.04 -16.95
C PHE A 325 1.33 19.81 -16.29
N LEU A 326 2.57 19.36 -16.48
CA LEU A 326 3.77 19.98 -15.91
C LEU A 326 3.93 21.43 -16.37
N ASN A 327 3.77 21.69 -17.67
CA ASN A 327 3.86 23.04 -18.23
C ASN A 327 2.77 23.96 -17.69
N THR A 328 1.51 23.49 -17.65
CA THR A 328 0.37 24.28 -17.18
C THR A 328 0.49 24.62 -15.69
N LYS A 329 0.94 23.66 -14.88
CA LYS A 329 1.12 23.84 -13.44
C LYS A 329 2.45 24.49 -13.07
N LYS A 330 3.34 24.71 -14.05
CA LYS A 330 4.72 25.19 -13.85
C LYS A 330 5.53 24.32 -12.87
N LEU A 331 5.32 23.01 -12.95
CA LEU A 331 5.98 22.01 -12.11
C LEU A 331 7.02 21.24 -12.91
N SER A 332 7.98 20.67 -12.19
CA SER A 332 8.91 19.66 -12.68
C SER A 332 8.59 18.30 -12.06
N ILE A 333 9.03 17.21 -12.70
CA ILE A 333 8.93 15.85 -12.17
C ILE A 333 10.33 15.29 -11.88
N GLY A 334 10.46 14.65 -10.73
CA GLY A 334 11.65 13.89 -10.35
C GLY A 334 11.26 12.56 -9.73
N TRP A 335 12.23 11.68 -9.56
CA TRP A 335 12.05 10.37 -8.92
C TRP A 335 13.09 10.14 -7.85
N LYS A 336 12.66 9.64 -6.69
CA LYS A 336 13.54 8.98 -5.72
C LYS A 336 13.67 7.54 -6.18
N ILE A 337 14.90 7.06 -6.34
CA ILE A 337 15.17 5.72 -6.86
C ILE A 337 16.09 4.94 -5.94
N TYR A 338 15.66 3.71 -5.66
CA TYR A 338 16.47 2.65 -5.08
C TYR A 338 16.68 1.55 -6.11
N LEU A 339 17.94 1.16 -6.31
CA LEU A 339 18.33 0.04 -7.17
C LEU A 339 19.25 -0.88 -6.38
N GLU A 340 18.95 -2.17 -6.36
CA GLU A 340 19.77 -3.21 -5.75
C GLU A 340 20.06 -4.31 -6.77
N LYS A 341 21.32 -4.77 -6.81
CA LYS A 341 21.74 -5.98 -7.51
C LYS A 341 22.43 -6.92 -6.55
N ILE A 342 22.07 -8.20 -6.60
CA ILE A 342 22.68 -9.26 -5.79
C ILE A 342 23.03 -10.43 -6.70
N SER A 343 24.23 -10.96 -6.54
CA SER A 343 24.64 -12.26 -7.10
C SER A 343 25.89 -12.73 -6.34
N LEU A 344 26.06 -14.03 -6.12
CA LEU A 344 27.20 -14.60 -5.36
C LEU A 344 27.45 -13.91 -4.00
N ARG A 345 26.37 -13.45 -3.35
CA ARG A 345 26.38 -12.64 -2.11
C ARG A 345 27.00 -11.25 -2.22
N ASP A 346 27.54 -10.85 -3.36
CA ASP A 346 27.91 -9.47 -3.58
C ASP A 346 26.62 -8.67 -3.81
N ARG A 347 26.46 -7.59 -3.04
CA ARG A 347 25.34 -6.65 -3.13
C ARG A 347 25.86 -5.30 -3.56
N GLN A 348 25.22 -4.73 -4.57
CA GLN A 348 25.45 -3.35 -4.99
C GLN A 348 24.13 -2.59 -4.88
N GLU A 349 24.13 -1.50 -4.11
CA GLU A 349 22.98 -0.64 -3.89
C GLU A 349 23.23 0.78 -4.42
N TRP A 350 22.22 1.38 -5.03
CA TRP A 350 22.20 2.80 -5.40
C TRP A 350 20.97 3.47 -4.83
N TRP A 351 21.20 4.64 -4.23
CA TRP A 351 20.17 5.61 -3.87
C TRP A 351 20.43 6.86 -4.69
N TYR A 352 19.46 7.31 -5.48
CA TYR A 352 19.67 8.44 -6.38
C TYR A 352 18.38 9.15 -6.74
N ASN A 353 18.49 10.42 -7.10
CA ASN A 353 17.42 11.16 -7.73
C ASN A 353 17.57 11.15 -9.25
N VAL A 354 16.45 11.19 -9.94
CA VAL A 354 16.39 11.51 -11.37
C VAL A 354 15.49 12.71 -11.56
N PHE A 355 15.92 13.69 -12.35
CA PHE A 355 15.14 14.88 -12.68
C PHE A 355 14.89 14.93 -14.19
N TYR A 356 13.63 15.07 -14.58
CA TYR A 356 13.26 15.26 -15.97
C TYR A 356 13.41 16.73 -16.37
N ASP A 357 14.21 17.01 -17.40
CA ASP A 357 14.34 18.34 -17.98
C ASP A 357 14.45 18.23 -19.49
N ASP A 358 13.40 18.68 -20.20
CA ASP A 358 13.35 18.74 -21.67
C ASP A 358 13.82 17.44 -22.37
N GLY A 359 13.22 16.30 -22.00
CA GLY A 359 13.53 14.99 -22.57
C GLY A 359 14.79 14.32 -22.02
N LYS A 360 15.53 14.98 -21.11
CA LYS A 360 16.70 14.43 -20.44
C LYS A 360 16.37 13.97 -19.02
N TYR A 361 16.99 12.85 -18.63
CA TYR A 361 16.87 12.25 -17.29
C TYR A 361 18.18 12.46 -16.53
N ASN A 362 18.26 13.54 -15.75
CA ASN A 362 19.47 13.96 -15.06
C ASN A 362 19.58 13.23 -13.71
N LYS A 363 20.59 12.36 -13.57
CA LYS A 363 20.81 11.56 -12.37
C LYS A 363 21.65 12.30 -11.34
N LYS A 364 21.29 12.19 -10.06
CA LYS A 364 22.06 12.67 -8.91
C LYS A 364 22.20 11.53 -7.90
N ILE A 365 23.39 10.94 -7.84
CA ILE A 365 23.70 9.85 -6.92
C ILE A 365 23.78 10.41 -5.50
N ILE A 366 23.04 9.79 -4.59
CA ILE A 366 23.08 10.07 -3.15
C ILE A 366 24.02 9.08 -2.47
N LYS A 367 23.87 7.79 -2.78
CA LYS A 367 24.69 6.71 -2.25
C LYS A 367 24.91 5.63 -3.31
N ASN A 368 26.08 5.03 -3.28
CA ASN A 368 26.49 3.96 -4.18
C ASN A 368 27.45 3.03 -3.42
N ASP A 369 26.93 1.94 -2.87
CA ASP A 369 27.65 1.11 -1.91
C ASP A 369 27.68 -0.36 -2.34
N MET A 370 28.86 -0.96 -2.20
CA MET A 370 29.06 -2.39 -2.39
C MET A 370 29.24 -3.05 -1.03
N SER A 371 28.57 -4.18 -0.81
CA SER A 371 28.66 -4.94 0.43
C SER A 371 28.51 -6.44 0.16
N LYS A 372 28.74 -7.26 1.20
CA LYS A 372 28.52 -8.70 1.15
C LYS A 372 27.36 -9.11 2.04
N ILE A 373 26.46 -9.93 1.52
CA ILE A 373 25.37 -10.53 2.29
C ILE A 373 25.95 -11.63 3.19
N ARG A 374 25.65 -11.54 4.48
CA ARG A 374 26.04 -12.56 5.47
C ARG A 374 24.94 -13.60 5.55
N ARG A 375 25.32 -14.87 5.74
CA ARG A 375 24.36 -15.88 6.23
C ARG A 375 24.02 -15.53 7.66
N ASN A 376 22.73 -15.38 7.95
CA ASN A 376 22.26 -15.50 9.31
C ASN A 376 22.28 -17.01 9.63
N PHE A 377 23.08 -17.39 10.62
CA PHE A 377 23.20 -18.77 11.09
C PHE A 377 22.03 -19.17 11.99
#